data_AF-A0AA42GU84-F1
#
_entry.id   AF-A0AA42GU84-F1
#
_cell.length_a   1.000
_cell.length_b   1.000
_cell.length_c   1.000
_cell.angle_alpha   90.00
_cell.angle_beta   90.00
_cell.angle_gamma   90.00
#
_symmetry.space_group_name_H-M   'P 1'
#
loop_
_entity.id
_entity.type
_entity.pdbx_description
1 polymer ?
#
loop_
_entity_poly.entity_id
_entity_poly.type
_entity_poly.pdbx_seq_one_letter_code
_entity_poly.pdbx_strand_id
1 'polypeptide(L)'
;MTAGLNGTGSQADPWLIETSAHWATVLRDSASTGYYRVTGDVAAGFTSGITQAAARAYKCKVIDGGGYSLVLNVNPQASLAASMAGVMLRNAVLSSFSNSSGSTSTIVPFVNCYFTDCYVRCSLSNFFNAAYFADIREDFVALEAKEFRRVLLTGAVSATSMPSMTSFYAGQSLVTFVHVYGYAGSTQTWYTRLTAKPTLATLDGQASNAFSAAAWYTDETLDAPRPYFAETVSLVLLTKVDGVVKARQLYYEAEGRWTLLGSTDADGALTLDVRIRRWLTFAVFASEDFGLDRLQEGFYFAAGRYYLPPTDTGYIYQAGEAGRALGLGAITFGSSPVTVNGVTFTPSPAYKTVSSPRTTRLTGGAQQFITLDTASGSGGGGPVLEGDPAFLDGVVEEIHPMLGTVQPLANAEVVVVELRADQSYAPMGRALSNLLGEFRVETEVYGGGDVFAFAVDFPGLVWQAGAELGLGARVRPPVNNGYVYEVVVAGTAGSEEPQWWADEGDGTEGYIGTARAKAKPYYQPQAHGPLKMTFVTP
;
A
#
# COMPACT_ATOMS: atom_id res chain seq x y z
N MET A 1 -8.50 -4.90 29.49
CA MET A 1 -9.15 -3.64 29.93
C MET A 1 -8.81 -2.56 28.91
N THR A 2 -9.72 -2.33 27.96
CA THR A 2 -9.67 -1.26 26.94
C THR A 2 -10.53 -0.06 27.32
N ALA A 3 -10.95 0.02 28.59
CA ALA A 3 -11.79 1.08 29.11
C ALA A 3 -11.08 2.44 28.97
N GLY A 4 -11.69 3.34 28.20
CA GLY A 4 -11.23 4.72 28.01
C GLY A 4 -10.41 4.99 26.75
N LEU A 5 -10.15 3.99 25.89
CA LEU A 5 -9.58 4.22 24.56
C LEU A 5 -10.70 4.45 23.55
N ASN A 6 -10.53 5.44 22.67
CA ASN A 6 -11.42 5.67 21.53
C ASN A 6 -11.18 4.59 20.46
N GLY A 7 -12.25 4.09 19.84
CA GLY A 7 -12.22 3.06 18.77
C GLY A 7 -12.75 1.69 19.20
N THR A 8 -12.87 0.77 18.25
CA THR A 8 -13.39 -0.59 18.43
C THR A 8 -12.29 -1.63 18.66
N GLY A 9 -11.03 -1.30 18.34
CA GLY A 9 -9.91 -2.24 18.40
C GLY A 9 -9.83 -3.17 17.21
N SER A 10 -10.69 -2.95 16.20
CA SER A 10 -10.62 -3.59 14.89
C SER A 10 -9.50 -2.96 14.05
N GLN A 11 -9.13 -3.62 12.95
CA GLN A 11 -8.08 -3.08 12.08
C GLN A 11 -8.50 -1.78 11.38
N ALA A 12 -9.78 -1.67 11.00
CA ALA A 12 -10.35 -0.48 10.37
C ALA A 12 -10.49 0.69 11.36
N ASP A 13 -10.76 0.37 12.63
CA ASP A 13 -10.95 1.35 13.70
C ASP A 13 -10.16 0.94 14.96
N PRO A 14 -8.84 1.17 14.96
CA PRO A 14 -7.95 0.76 16.04
C PRO A 14 -8.17 1.61 17.30
N TRP A 15 -7.91 1.03 18.47
CA TRP A 15 -7.93 1.80 19.71
C TRP A 15 -6.82 2.87 19.75
N LEU A 16 -7.19 4.11 20.06
CA LEU A 16 -6.27 5.25 20.03
C LEU A 16 -5.48 5.40 21.34
N ILE A 17 -4.16 5.40 21.23
CA ILE A 17 -3.20 5.67 22.31
C ILE A 17 -2.81 7.15 22.24
N GLU A 18 -3.57 7.98 22.95
CA GLU A 18 -3.45 9.43 22.90
C GLU A 18 -2.57 10.00 24.03
N THR A 19 -2.35 9.22 25.09
CA THR A 19 -1.61 9.68 26.27
C THR A 19 -0.60 8.66 26.74
N SER A 20 0.39 9.13 27.51
CA SER A 20 1.36 8.29 28.21
C SER A 20 0.69 7.30 29.19
N ALA A 21 -0.47 7.66 29.76
CA ALA A 21 -1.26 6.76 30.60
C ALA A 21 -1.93 5.64 29.79
N HIS A 22 -2.45 5.95 28.58
CA HIS A 22 -2.97 4.95 27.66
C HIS A 22 -1.85 3.97 27.28
N TRP A 23 -0.68 4.50 26.91
CA TRP A 23 0.49 3.69 26.56
C TRP A 23 0.90 2.74 27.69
N ALA A 24 1.02 3.24 28.92
CA ALA A 24 1.36 2.43 30.07
C ALA A 24 0.33 1.32 30.34
N THR A 25 -0.96 1.65 30.20
CA THR A 25 -2.07 0.70 30.39
C THR A 25 -2.04 -0.41 29.35
N VAL A 26 -1.93 -0.06 28.06
CA VAL A 26 -1.87 -1.02 26.95
C VAL A 26 -0.69 -1.97 27.10
N LEU A 27 0.48 -1.46 27.49
CA LEU A 27 1.67 -2.29 27.68
C LEU A 27 1.58 -3.26 28.87
N ARG A 28 0.77 -2.97 29.88
CA ARG A 28 0.58 -3.80 31.08
C ARG A 28 -0.63 -4.70 31.03
N ASP A 29 -1.47 -4.54 30.01
CA ASP A 29 -2.59 -5.42 29.79
C ASP A 29 -2.13 -6.77 29.21
N SER A 30 -2.18 -7.78 30.06
CA SER A 30 -1.86 -9.16 29.68
C SER A 30 -2.99 -9.86 28.90
N ALA A 31 -4.23 -9.39 29.02
CA ALA A 31 -5.41 -10.10 28.51
C ALA A 31 -5.90 -9.56 27.16
N SER A 32 -5.76 -8.25 26.91
CA SER A 32 -6.28 -7.64 25.69
C SER A 32 -5.51 -8.03 24.42
N THR A 33 -6.27 -8.22 23.35
CA THR A 33 -5.82 -8.37 21.95
C THR A 33 -6.48 -7.29 21.09
N GLY A 34 -5.91 -6.99 19.93
CA GLY A 34 -6.54 -6.12 18.94
C GLY A 34 -5.55 -5.15 18.32
N TYR A 35 -6.09 -4.18 17.59
CA TYR A 35 -5.33 -3.15 16.90
C TYR A 35 -5.35 -1.84 17.70
N TYR A 36 -4.19 -1.21 17.78
CA TYR A 36 -3.97 0.05 18.46
C TYR A 36 -3.21 1.00 17.55
N ARG A 37 -3.46 2.31 17.69
CA ARG A 37 -2.73 3.35 16.97
C ARG A 37 -2.32 4.46 17.92
N VAL A 38 -1.05 4.83 17.87
CA VAL A 38 -0.51 5.97 18.61
C VAL A 38 -0.80 7.26 17.83
N THR A 39 -1.28 8.31 18.51
CA THR A 39 -1.61 9.60 17.87
C THR A 39 -0.59 10.71 18.14
N GLY A 40 0.47 10.42 18.91
CA GLY A 40 1.56 11.34 19.23
C GLY A 40 2.65 10.67 20.06
N ASP A 41 3.72 11.41 20.38
CA ASP A 41 4.79 10.87 21.23
C ASP A 41 4.29 10.50 22.64
N VAL A 42 4.68 9.32 23.12
CA VAL A 42 4.24 8.79 24.43
C VAL A 42 5.38 8.16 25.22
N ALA A 43 5.30 8.22 26.55
CA ALA A 43 6.31 7.67 27.44
C ALA A 43 5.67 6.88 28.58
N ALA A 44 6.17 5.69 28.89
CA ALA A 44 5.75 4.91 30.06
C ALA A 44 6.93 4.64 30.98
N GLY A 45 6.70 4.83 32.28
CA GLY A 45 7.63 4.48 33.34
C GLY A 45 7.06 3.36 34.20
N PHE A 46 7.86 2.34 34.48
CA PHE A 46 7.45 1.22 35.32
C PHE A 46 8.47 0.94 36.41
N THR A 47 7.98 0.82 37.65
CA THR A 47 8.79 0.51 38.83
C THR A 47 9.21 -0.96 38.91
N SER A 48 8.53 -1.83 38.16
CA SER A 48 8.84 -3.26 38.05
C SER A 48 8.71 -3.75 36.60
N GLY A 49 9.57 -4.68 36.19
CA GLY A 49 9.42 -5.37 34.91
C GLY A 49 8.34 -6.46 34.95
N ILE A 50 8.02 -7.04 33.80
CA ILE A 50 7.13 -8.19 33.64
C ILE A 50 7.98 -9.45 33.84
N THR A 51 7.65 -10.32 34.79
CA THR A 51 8.40 -11.58 34.94
C THR A 51 8.31 -12.41 33.66
N GLN A 52 9.34 -13.16 33.29
CA GLN A 52 9.31 -13.99 32.08
C GLN A 52 8.11 -14.96 32.06
N ALA A 53 7.75 -15.51 33.22
CA ALA A 53 6.57 -16.38 33.36
C ALA A 53 5.27 -15.61 33.06
N ALA A 54 5.11 -14.40 33.59
CA ALA A 54 3.94 -13.57 33.30
C ALA A 54 3.92 -13.13 31.82
N ALA A 55 5.07 -12.76 31.26
CA ALA A 55 5.20 -12.31 29.88
C ALA A 55 4.73 -13.37 28.86
N ARG A 56 4.91 -14.66 29.17
CA ARG A 56 4.39 -15.76 28.35
C ARG A 56 2.86 -15.80 28.31
N ALA A 57 2.17 -15.27 29.32
CA ALA A 57 0.70 -15.21 29.34
C ALA A 57 0.13 -14.01 28.57
N TYR A 58 0.96 -13.03 28.19
CA TYR A 58 0.48 -11.83 27.50
C TYR A 58 -0.08 -12.18 26.12
N LYS A 59 -1.29 -11.70 25.83
CA LYS A 59 -1.89 -11.78 24.51
C LYS A 59 -1.29 -10.73 23.55
N CYS A 60 -1.25 -11.08 22.27
CA CYS A 60 -0.67 -10.25 21.21
C CYS A 60 -1.52 -8.99 20.98
N LYS A 61 -0.87 -7.84 20.92
CA LYS A 61 -1.45 -6.55 20.55
C LYS A 61 -0.71 -6.01 19.33
N VAL A 62 -1.43 -5.59 18.29
CA VAL A 62 -0.84 -4.94 17.12
C VAL A 62 -0.88 -3.44 17.33
N ILE A 63 0.28 -2.80 17.44
CA ILE A 63 0.40 -1.37 17.75
C ILE A 63 1.08 -0.67 16.58
N ASP A 64 0.36 0.24 15.95
CA ASP A 64 0.88 1.17 14.96
C ASP A 64 1.40 2.44 15.64
N GLY A 65 2.71 2.65 15.58
CA GLY A 65 3.34 3.81 16.18
C GLY A 65 3.21 5.09 15.36
N GLY A 66 2.70 5.04 14.12
CA GLY A 66 2.50 6.25 13.30
C GLY A 66 3.76 7.06 12.98
N GLY A 67 4.95 6.51 13.21
CA GLY A 67 6.24 7.19 13.11
C GLY A 67 6.65 7.96 14.36
N TYR A 68 5.85 7.94 15.43
CA TYR A 68 6.09 8.65 16.68
C TYR A 68 7.16 7.98 17.56
N SER A 69 7.64 8.76 18.54
CA SER A 69 8.60 8.33 19.57
C SER A 69 7.87 7.70 20.76
N LEU A 70 8.25 6.46 21.07
CA LEU A 70 7.70 5.68 22.17
C LEU A 70 8.82 5.44 23.19
N VAL A 71 8.66 5.97 24.40
CA VAL A 71 9.66 5.81 25.47
C VAL A 71 9.17 4.80 26.50
N LEU A 72 10.07 3.92 26.94
CA LEU A 72 9.80 2.87 27.91
C LEU A 72 10.91 2.82 28.96
N ASN A 73 10.66 3.43 30.11
CA ASN A 73 11.55 3.42 31.27
C ASN A 73 11.16 2.30 32.22
N VAL A 74 12.02 1.31 32.41
CA VAL A 74 11.75 0.18 33.32
C VAL A 74 12.88 0.07 34.33
N ASN A 75 12.51 -0.11 35.60
CA ASN A 75 13.46 -0.51 36.63
C ASN A 75 13.23 -1.98 36.96
N PRO A 76 13.79 -2.93 36.19
CA PRO A 76 13.60 -4.34 36.50
C PRO A 76 14.39 -4.67 37.76
N GLN A 77 13.70 -4.73 38.91
CA GLN A 77 14.30 -5.11 40.19
C GLN A 77 14.57 -6.62 40.32
N ALA A 78 14.10 -7.43 39.37
CA ALA A 78 14.24 -8.89 39.40
C ALA A 78 14.94 -9.43 38.14
N SER A 79 15.71 -10.52 38.31
CA SER A 79 16.30 -11.27 37.20
C SER A 79 15.24 -11.76 36.21
N LEU A 80 15.53 -11.69 34.90
CA LEU A 80 14.64 -12.15 33.81
C LEU A 80 13.32 -11.37 33.69
N ALA A 81 13.32 -10.09 34.07
CA ALA A 81 12.16 -9.23 33.85
C ALA A 81 12.22 -8.54 32.47
N ALA A 82 11.05 -8.44 31.84
CA ALA A 82 10.83 -7.79 30.56
C ALA A 82 10.22 -6.41 30.69
N SER A 83 10.61 -5.52 29.78
CA SER A 83 10.07 -4.17 29.70
C SER A 83 8.75 -4.15 28.96
N MET A 84 8.60 -5.02 27.97
CA MET A 84 7.40 -5.17 27.15
C MET A 84 7.18 -6.65 26.80
N ALA A 85 5.92 -7.06 26.74
CA ALA A 85 5.55 -8.42 26.36
C ALA A 85 4.29 -8.49 25.48
N GLY A 86 4.28 -9.41 24.51
CA GLY A 86 3.10 -9.68 23.66
C GLY A 86 2.68 -8.49 22.79
N VAL A 87 3.65 -7.83 22.14
CA VAL A 87 3.40 -6.64 21.30
C VAL A 87 3.99 -6.83 19.92
N MET A 88 3.17 -6.66 18.89
CA MET A 88 3.61 -6.43 17.52
C MET A 88 3.60 -4.93 17.25
N LEU A 89 4.77 -4.30 17.33
CA LEU A 89 4.95 -2.88 17.10
C LEU A 89 5.33 -2.64 15.65
N ARG A 90 4.73 -1.63 15.02
CA ARG A 90 5.11 -1.19 13.67
C ARG A 90 5.30 0.32 13.59
N ASN A 91 6.10 0.77 12.63
CA ASN A 91 6.25 2.19 12.28
C ASN A 91 6.49 3.09 13.51
N ALA A 92 7.58 2.86 14.26
CA ALA A 92 7.80 3.52 15.54
C ALA A 92 9.28 3.73 15.87
N VAL A 93 9.58 4.75 16.69
CA VAL A 93 10.89 4.95 17.32
C VAL A 93 10.78 4.57 18.79
N LEU A 94 11.14 3.34 19.15
CA LEU A 94 11.08 2.84 20.53
C LEU A 94 12.41 3.09 21.25
N SER A 95 12.39 3.86 22.35
CA SER A 95 13.51 3.99 23.28
C SER A 95 13.19 3.31 24.60
N SER A 96 13.80 2.16 24.84
CA SER A 96 13.71 1.46 26.13
C SER A 96 14.94 1.73 26.99
N PHE A 97 14.72 2.20 28.21
CA PHE A 97 15.75 2.39 29.23
C PHE A 97 15.49 1.39 30.35
N SER A 98 16.48 0.55 30.64
CA SER A 98 16.40 -0.39 31.78
C SER A 98 17.51 -0.11 32.78
N ASN A 99 17.13 0.37 33.96
CA ASN A 99 18.02 0.57 35.08
C ASN A 99 17.85 -0.59 36.04
N SER A 100 18.84 -1.47 36.20
CA SER A 100 18.80 -2.47 37.27
C SER A 100 20.00 -2.29 38.20
N SER A 101 19.78 -2.44 39.49
CA SER A 101 20.80 -2.23 40.54
C SER A 101 21.49 -3.52 40.99
N GLY A 102 21.19 -4.68 40.37
CA GLY A 102 21.72 -6.00 40.76
C GLY A 102 22.86 -6.50 39.87
N SER A 103 23.83 -7.21 40.46
CA SER A 103 25.09 -7.60 39.82
C SER A 103 25.06 -8.88 38.96
N THR A 104 23.91 -9.54 38.75
CA THR A 104 23.86 -10.86 38.09
C THR A 104 22.63 -11.16 37.21
N SER A 105 21.80 -10.17 36.87
CA SER A 105 20.52 -10.44 36.21
C SER A 105 20.56 -10.36 34.68
N THR A 106 20.41 -11.47 33.96
CA THR A 106 20.02 -11.44 32.53
C THR A 106 18.75 -10.60 32.37
N ILE A 107 18.82 -9.51 31.59
CA ILE A 107 17.66 -8.66 31.27
C ILE A 107 17.15 -9.08 29.90
N VAL A 108 15.85 -9.32 29.82
CA VAL A 108 15.16 -9.68 28.58
C VAL A 108 14.19 -8.55 28.26
N PRO A 109 14.64 -7.44 27.64
CA PRO A 109 13.82 -6.24 27.55
C PRO A 109 12.49 -6.49 26.81
N PHE A 110 12.46 -7.46 25.91
CA PHE A 110 11.29 -7.78 25.10
C PHE A 110 11.04 -9.29 25.09
N VAL A 111 9.81 -9.71 25.40
CA VAL A 111 9.37 -11.11 25.38
C VAL A 111 8.13 -11.25 24.52
N ASN A 112 8.14 -12.14 23.52
CA ASN A 112 7.02 -12.31 22.59
C ASN A 112 6.67 -10.98 21.88
N CYS A 113 7.69 -10.19 21.55
CA CYS A 113 7.52 -8.93 20.83
C CYS A 113 7.98 -9.06 19.38
N TYR A 114 7.31 -8.34 18.50
CA TYR A 114 7.53 -8.29 17.08
C TYR A 114 7.69 -6.83 16.67
N PHE A 115 8.60 -6.56 15.76
CA PHE A 115 8.90 -5.23 15.30
C PHE A 115 8.95 -5.23 13.76
N THR A 116 8.22 -4.30 13.15
CA THR A 116 8.21 -4.10 11.70
C THR A 116 8.37 -2.61 11.42
N ASP A 117 9.44 -2.23 10.73
CA ASP A 117 9.73 -0.82 10.44
C ASP A 117 9.87 0.02 11.72
N CYS A 118 10.60 -0.53 12.71
CA CYS A 118 10.89 0.16 13.97
C CYS A 118 12.38 0.48 14.11
N TYR A 119 12.67 1.64 14.72
CA TYR A 119 13.95 1.93 15.34
C TYR A 119 13.84 1.62 16.82
N VAL A 120 14.66 0.70 17.34
CA VAL A 120 14.61 0.29 18.74
C VAL A 120 15.95 0.57 19.41
N ARG A 121 15.96 1.57 20.28
CA ARG A 121 17.09 1.89 21.15
C ARG A 121 16.89 1.25 22.51
N CYS A 122 17.81 0.41 22.92
CA CYS A 122 17.86 -0.14 24.28
C CYS A 122 19.07 0.45 25.02
N SER A 123 18.82 1.14 26.13
CA SER A 123 19.88 1.64 27.01
C SER A 123 19.86 0.85 28.32
N LEU A 124 21.00 0.30 28.71
CA LEU A 124 21.16 -0.51 29.92
C LEU A 124 22.21 0.15 30.83
N SER A 125 21.89 0.28 32.13
CA SER A 125 22.78 0.98 33.08
C SER A 125 23.95 0.15 33.61
N ASN A 126 23.95 -1.19 33.46
CA ASN A 126 24.91 -2.12 34.08
C ASN A 126 25.21 -3.36 33.19
N PHE A 127 26.10 -4.25 33.64
CA PHE A 127 26.61 -5.44 32.92
C PHE A 127 25.52 -6.47 32.63
N PHE A 128 25.04 -6.60 31.38
CA PHE A 128 24.00 -7.59 31.07
C PHE A 128 24.19 -8.31 29.73
N ASN A 129 23.83 -9.60 29.76
CA ASN A 129 23.45 -10.35 28.56
C ASN A 129 22.02 -9.95 28.20
N ALA A 130 21.87 -9.16 27.15
CA ALA A 130 20.56 -8.88 26.58
C ALA A 130 20.17 -10.07 25.70
N ALA A 131 19.25 -10.90 26.19
CA ALA A 131 18.62 -11.93 25.37
C ALA A 131 17.30 -11.37 24.82
N TYR A 132 17.07 -11.50 23.52
CA TYR A 132 15.85 -11.07 22.86
C TYR A 132 15.06 -12.32 22.47
N PHE A 133 13.95 -12.59 23.15
CA PHE A 133 13.09 -13.74 22.86
C PHE A 133 11.88 -13.28 22.06
N ALA A 134 11.97 -13.37 20.74
CA ALA A 134 10.80 -13.40 19.87
C ALA A 134 10.32 -14.85 19.76
N ASP A 135 9.63 -15.35 20.79
CA ASP A 135 9.04 -16.69 20.72
C ASP A 135 7.79 -16.63 19.82
N ILE A 136 7.79 -17.43 18.75
CA ILE A 136 6.69 -17.51 17.78
C ILE A 136 5.65 -18.49 18.31
N ARG A 137 4.54 -17.95 18.81
CA ARG A 137 3.36 -18.75 19.11
C ARG A 137 2.40 -18.72 17.92
N GLU A 138 1.75 -19.85 17.68
CA GLU A 138 0.77 -20.01 16.60
C GLU A 138 -0.39 -19.00 16.70
N ASP A 139 -0.75 -18.57 17.92
CA ASP A 139 -1.79 -17.55 18.13
C ASP A 139 -1.38 -16.13 17.67
N PHE A 140 -0.10 -15.90 17.35
CA PHE A 140 0.38 -14.63 16.80
C PHE A 140 0.31 -14.61 15.26
N VAL A 141 0.41 -15.79 14.62
CA VAL A 141 0.43 -15.93 13.15
C VAL A 141 -0.92 -15.55 12.53
N ALA A 142 -2.01 -15.71 13.28
CA ALA A 142 -3.36 -15.39 12.82
C ALA A 142 -3.63 -13.88 12.62
N LEU A 143 -2.81 -12.98 13.18
CA LEU A 143 -3.08 -11.53 13.15
C LEU A 143 -2.49 -10.79 11.95
N GLU A 144 -1.43 -11.26 11.28
CA GLU A 144 -1.01 -10.79 9.95
C GLU A 144 0.23 -11.61 9.47
N ALA A 145 0.12 -12.34 8.36
CA ALA A 145 1.26 -13.00 7.72
C ALA A 145 2.00 -12.00 6.80
N LYS A 146 3.20 -11.52 7.16
CA LYS A 146 4.04 -10.72 6.25
C LYS A 146 5.54 -11.03 6.35
N GLU A 147 6.15 -11.12 5.16
CA GLU A 147 7.45 -11.70 4.83
C GLU A 147 8.66 -10.76 4.93
N PHE A 148 8.52 -9.52 5.42
CA PHE A 148 9.66 -8.60 5.48
C PHE A 148 9.76 -7.88 6.82
N ARG A 149 10.73 -8.31 7.63
CA ARG A 149 11.03 -7.79 8.97
C ARG A 149 12.28 -6.93 8.91
N ARG A 150 12.19 -5.65 9.30
CA ARG A 150 13.31 -4.70 9.33
C ARG A 150 13.31 -3.97 10.67
N VAL A 151 14.33 -4.24 11.48
CA VAL A 151 14.49 -3.67 12.82
C VAL A 151 15.93 -3.21 12.98
N LEU A 152 16.11 -1.94 13.33
CA LEU A 152 17.41 -1.43 13.77
C LEU A 152 17.45 -1.43 15.29
N LEU A 153 18.33 -2.25 15.86
CA LEU A 153 18.53 -2.35 17.30
C LEU A 153 19.86 -1.73 17.68
N THR A 154 19.81 -0.68 18.50
CA THR A 154 21.01 -0.05 19.05
C THR A 154 21.07 -0.25 20.55
N GLY A 155 22.15 -0.87 21.05
CA GLY A 155 22.42 -1.01 22.48
C GLY A 155 23.38 0.07 22.96
N ALA A 156 23.00 0.89 23.94
CA ALA A 156 23.89 1.82 24.64
C ALA A 156 24.16 1.33 26.06
N VAL A 157 25.44 1.11 26.39
CA VAL A 157 25.88 0.73 27.74
C VAL A 157 26.85 1.77 28.29
N SER A 158 26.67 2.13 29.56
CA SER A 158 27.51 3.09 30.28
C SER A 158 28.78 2.49 30.91
N ALA A 159 29.08 1.22 30.63
CA ALA A 159 30.15 0.44 31.27
C ALA A 159 31.26 0.03 30.27
N THR A 160 32.47 -0.19 30.80
CA THR A 160 33.74 -0.38 30.07
C THR A 160 33.94 -1.76 29.42
N SER A 161 32.92 -2.64 29.40
CA SER A 161 33.03 -3.99 28.83
C SER A 161 31.82 -4.31 27.95
N MET A 162 32.09 -4.93 26.79
CA MET A 162 31.09 -5.17 25.75
C MET A 162 29.95 -6.07 26.24
N PRO A 163 28.68 -5.62 26.21
CA PRO A 163 27.56 -6.54 26.29
C PRO A 163 27.56 -7.44 25.05
N SER A 164 27.49 -8.75 25.24
CA SER A 164 27.22 -9.66 24.14
C SER A 164 25.70 -9.70 23.91
N MET A 165 25.23 -9.18 22.77
CA MET A 165 23.89 -9.51 22.25
C MET A 165 23.97 -10.95 21.72
N THR A 166 23.68 -11.92 22.58
CA THR A 166 24.07 -13.31 22.37
C THR A 166 23.14 -14.13 21.49
N SER A 167 21.89 -13.71 21.25
CA SER A 167 20.95 -14.53 20.46
C SER A 167 19.65 -13.83 20.08
N PHE A 168 19.35 -13.83 18.78
CA PHE A 168 17.99 -13.71 18.25
C PHE A 168 17.49 -15.12 17.91
N TYR A 169 16.53 -15.63 18.67
CA TYR A 169 15.83 -16.86 18.30
C TYR A 169 14.66 -16.49 17.39
N ALA A 170 14.85 -16.59 16.07
CA ALA A 170 13.74 -16.65 15.13
C ALA A 170 13.36 -18.12 14.95
N GLY A 171 12.14 -18.50 15.34
CA GLY A 171 11.58 -19.80 14.97
C GLY A 171 11.70 -20.04 13.47
N GLN A 172 12.05 -21.26 13.07
CA GLN A 172 12.58 -21.57 11.75
C GLN A 172 11.65 -21.17 10.57
N SER A 173 12.27 -20.67 9.49
CA SER A 173 11.76 -20.41 8.12
C SER A 173 11.41 -18.97 7.66
N LEU A 174 11.64 -17.91 8.43
CA LEU A 174 11.34 -16.53 7.97
C LEU A 174 12.59 -15.65 7.77
N VAL A 175 12.69 -15.02 6.59
CA VAL A 175 13.76 -14.06 6.24
C VAL A 175 13.62 -12.81 7.12
N THR A 176 14.53 -12.64 8.08
CA THR A 176 14.54 -11.49 8.99
C THR A 176 15.83 -10.70 8.79
N PHE A 177 15.72 -9.40 8.46
CA PHE A 177 16.87 -8.49 8.38
C PHE A 177 16.98 -7.74 9.71
N VAL A 178 17.80 -8.25 10.63
CA VAL A 178 18.11 -7.57 11.89
C VAL A 178 19.50 -6.97 11.77
N HIS A 179 19.60 -5.63 11.86
CA HIS A 179 20.89 -4.97 12.02
C HIS A 179 21.08 -4.61 13.49
N VAL A 180 22.06 -5.24 14.12
CA VAL A 180 22.41 -5.05 15.53
C VAL A 180 23.66 -4.16 15.61
N TYR A 181 23.58 -3.02 16.29
CA TYR A 181 24.72 -2.13 16.54
C TYR A 181 24.96 -1.97 18.05
N GLY A 182 26.18 -2.27 18.50
CA GLY A 182 26.62 -2.06 19.89
C GLY A 182 27.40 -0.76 20.05
N TYR A 183 27.13 -0.03 21.13
CA TYR A 183 27.91 1.15 21.55
C TYR A 183 28.80 0.80 22.74
N ALA A 184 30.11 1.03 22.62
CA ALA A 184 31.06 1.02 23.73
C ALA A 184 31.76 2.39 23.79
N GLY A 185 31.64 3.11 24.91
CA GLY A 185 32.46 4.29 25.19
C GLY A 185 33.93 3.88 25.37
N SER A 186 34.94 4.61 24.88
CA SER A 186 35.08 6.05 25.05
C SER A 186 35.80 6.81 23.92
N THR A 187 36.25 6.20 22.81
CA THR A 187 37.03 6.97 21.80
C THR A 187 36.96 6.51 20.34
N GLN A 188 36.06 5.61 19.96
CA GLN A 188 35.95 5.22 18.54
C GLN A 188 34.49 5.28 18.08
N THR A 189 34.21 6.11 17.09
CA THR A 189 32.98 6.16 16.31
C THR A 189 32.83 4.88 15.50
N TRP A 190 31.80 4.08 15.77
CA TRP A 190 31.48 2.87 15.00
C TRP A 190 30.46 3.14 13.88
N TYR A 191 30.11 4.41 13.68
CA TYR A 191 29.33 4.88 12.53
C TYR A 191 30.03 6.10 11.95
N THR A 192 30.14 6.15 10.63
CA THR A 192 30.56 7.36 9.93
C THR A 192 29.40 8.34 10.00
N ARG A 193 29.45 9.29 10.94
CA ARG A 193 28.57 10.45 10.92
C ARG A 193 28.91 11.25 9.66
N LEU A 194 28.05 11.17 8.65
CA LEU A 194 28.18 11.97 7.45
C LEU A 194 27.76 13.40 7.79
N THR A 195 28.73 14.29 7.96
CA THR A 195 28.51 15.73 8.17
C THR A 195 28.11 16.47 6.89
N ALA A 196 28.06 15.77 5.75
CA ALA A 196 27.55 16.27 4.48
C ALA A 196 26.57 15.26 3.89
N LYS A 197 25.54 15.77 3.19
CA LYS A 197 24.58 14.95 2.44
C LYS A 197 25.36 14.01 1.49
N PRO A 198 25.24 12.67 1.63
CA PRO A 198 25.99 11.75 0.78
C PRO A 198 25.59 11.90 -0.68
N THR A 199 26.58 11.85 -1.57
CA THR A 199 26.35 11.79 -3.03
C THR A 199 26.14 10.35 -3.47
N LEU A 200 25.53 10.14 -4.65
CA LEU A 200 25.29 8.80 -5.20
C LEU A 200 26.57 7.94 -5.22
N ALA A 201 27.68 8.53 -5.69
CA ALA A 201 28.98 7.87 -5.75
C ALA A 201 29.54 7.49 -4.37
N THR A 202 29.22 8.25 -3.32
CA THR A 202 29.67 7.96 -1.93
C THR A 202 28.91 6.77 -1.35
N LEU A 203 27.64 6.61 -1.74
CA LEU A 203 26.81 5.47 -1.34
C LEU A 203 27.23 4.19 -2.09
N ASP A 204 27.48 4.31 -3.40
CA ASP A 204 27.91 3.17 -4.23
C ASP A 204 29.30 2.64 -3.84
N GLY A 205 30.21 3.54 -3.44
CA GLY A 205 31.54 3.15 -2.93
C GLY A 205 31.50 2.35 -1.63
N GLN A 206 30.47 2.55 -0.79
CA GLN A 206 30.31 1.87 0.50
C GLN A 206 29.66 0.48 0.38
N ALA A 207 29.04 0.15 -0.75
CA ALA A 207 28.43 -1.16 -1.01
C ALA A 207 29.45 -2.25 -1.39
N SER A 208 30.71 -1.88 -1.65
CA SER A 208 31.70 -2.77 -2.28
C SER A 208 32.31 -3.83 -1.37
N ASN A 209 32.14 -3.76 -0.04
CA ASN A 209 32.60 -4.82 0.86
C ASN A 209 31.59 -5.05 2.01
N ALA A 210 30.76 -6.09 1.82
CA ALA A 210 30.06 -6.83 2.86
C ALA A 210 29.01 -6.12 3.73
N PHE A 211 28.06 -5.34 3.19
CA PHE A 211 26.76 -5.11 3.85
C PHE A 211 25.63 -4.86 2.84
N SER A 212 24.51 -5.58 2.97
CA SER A 212 23.33 -5.43 2.11
C SER A 212 22.52 -4.17 2.48
N ALA A 213 22.48 -3.21 1.55
CA ALA A 213 21.56 -2.08 1.39
C ALA A 213 20.59 -1.74 2.56
N ALA A 214 21.03 -0.88 3.49
CA ALA A 214 20.16 -0.06 4.33
C ALA A 214 20.91 1.17 4.87
N ALA A 215 20.79 2.33 4.20
CA ALA A 215 21.34 3.58 4.72
C ALA A 215 20.31 4.27 5.65
N TRP A 216 20.73 4.60 6.86
CA TRP A 216 19.97 5.43 7.81
C TRP A 216 20.48 6.88 7.72
N TYR A 217 19.58 7.86 7.71
CA TYR A 217 19.95 9.28 7.67
C TYR A 217 19.78 9.89 9.05
N THR A 218 20.78 10.64 9.45
CA THR A 218 20.78 11.46 10.65
C THR A 218 21.29 12.85 10.26
N ASP A 219 20.70 13.86 10.87
CA ASP A 219 21.02 15.27 10.75
C ASP A 219 21.16 15.79 12.18
N GLU A 220 21.96 16.84 12.38
CA GLU A 220 22.15 17.49 13.68
C GLU A 220 20.86 18.08 14.29
N THR A 221 19.80 18.22 13.49
CA THR A 221 18.45 18.60 13.91
C THR A 221 17.55 17.42 14.28
N LEU A 222 17.99 16.17 14.09
CA LEU A 222 17.20 14.97 14.37
C LEU A 222 17.65 14.29 15.67
N ASP A 223 16.72 14.09 16.59
CA ASP A 223 16.97 13.41 17.87
C ASP A 223 17.32 11.91 17.73
N ALA A 224 17.02 11.31 16.57
CA ALA A 224 17.36 9.93 16.25
C ALA A 224 17.59 9.71 14.74
N PRO A 225 18.44 8.73 14.34
CA PRO A 225 18.56 8.31 12.95
C PRO A 225 17.20 7.82 12.43
N ARG A 226 16.78 8.35 11.28
CA ARG A 226 15.55 7.91 10.62
C ARG A 226 15.92 6.95 9.49
N PRO A 227 15.12 5.90 9.24
CA PRO A 227 15.35 5.02 8.11
C PRO A 227 15.30 5.86 6.83
N TYR A 228 16.41 5.89 6.09
CA TYR A 228 16.54 6.68 4.88
C TYR A 228 16.49 5.77 3.67
N PHE A 229 15.29 5.32 3.35
CA PHE A 229 15.06 4.71 2.07
C PHE A 229 14.54 5.78 1.13
N ALA A 230 15.50 6.34 0.43
CA ALA A 230 15.33 7.02 -0.82
C ALA A 230 15.42 5.98 -1.94
N GLU A 231 14.31 5.34 -2.30
CA GLU A 231 14.26 4.82 -3.66
C GLU A 231 14.03 6.04 -4.54
N THR A 232 15.04 6.38 -5.35
CA THR A 232 14.82 7.30 -6.45
C THR A 232 13.99 6.53 -7.46
N VAL A 233 12.69 6.81 -7.50
CA VAL A 233 11.83 6.30 -8.55
C VAL A 233 11.80 7.38 -9.61
N SER A 234 12.23 7.04 -10.83
CA SER A 234 12.03 7.94 -11.95
C SER A 234 10.56 7.82 -12.36
N LEU A 235 9.76 8.83 -12.01
CA LEU A 235 8.38 8.93 -12.45
C LEU A 235 8.36 9.65 -13.79
N VAL A 236 7.86 9.00 -14.81
CA VAL A 236 7.53 9.66 -16.08
C VAL A 236 6.04 9.96 -16.05
N LEU A 237 5.73 11.24 -15.87
CA LEU A 237 4.38 11.78 -15.90
C LEU A 237 4.07 12.23 -17.33
N LEU A 238 2.94 11.78 -17.87
CA LEU A 238 2.48 12.14 -19.21
C LEU A 238 1.11 12.81 -19.12
N THR A 239 1.00 14.08 -19.48
CA THR A 239 -0.26 14.82 -19.53
C THR A 239 -0.84 14.85 -20.93
N LYS A 240 -2.09 14.43 -21.04
CA LYS A 240 -2.85 14.41 -22.28
C LYS A 240 -4.21 15.07 -22.08
N VAL A 241 -4.76 15.56 -23.18
CA VAL A 241 -6.11 16.10 -23.29
C VAL A 241 -6.72 15.47 -24.53
N ASP A 242 -7.76 14.66 -24.36
CA ASP A 242 -8.40 13.95 -25.47
C ASP A 242 -7.41 13.10 -26.27
N GLY A 243 -6.46 12.45 -25.57
CA GLY A 243 -5.42 11.62 -26.17
C GLY A 243 -4.28 12.43 -26.81
N VAL A 244 -4.44 13.76 -26.90
CA VAL A 244 -3.45 14.69 -27.43
C VAL A 244 -2.56 15.16 -26.30
N VAL A 245 -1.27 15.00 -26.50
CA VAL A 245 -0.24 15.51 -25.61
C VAL A 245 -0.38 17.02 -25.36
N LYS A 246 -0.35 17.43 -24.09
CA LYS A 246 -0.43 18.84 -23.69
C LYS A 246 0.48 19.15 -22.51
N ALA A 247 1.19 20.26 -22.57
CA ALA A 247 1.92 20.82 -21.44
C ALA A 247 0.94 21.29 -20.36
N ARG A 248 1.10 20.84 -19.11
CA ARG A 248 0.28 21.23 -17.96
C ARG A 248 1.15 21.39 -16.72
N GLN A 249 0.70 22.24 -15.80
CA GLN A 249 1.27 22.29 -14.46
C GLN A 249 0.85 21.06 -13.65
N LEU A 250 1.81 20.53 -12.92
CA LEU A 250 1.66 19.34 -12.10
C LEU A 250 1.85 19.71 -10.63
N TYR A 251 0.95 19.22 -9.81
CA TYR A 251 0.93 19.42 -8.38
C TYR A 251 0.93 18.07 -7.67
N TYR A 252 1.62 17.98 -6.54
CA TYR A 252 1.42 16.88 -5.60
C TYR A 252 0.63 17.37 -4.40
N GLU A 253 -0.29 16.51 -3.94
CA GLU A 253 -0.96 16.68 -2.65
C GLU A 253 -0.38 15.66 -1.68
N ALA A 254 -0.03 16.13 -0.49
CA ALA A 254 0.30 15.29 0.64
C ALA A 254 -0.21 15.96 1.92
N GLU A 255 -1.01 15.22 2.70
CA GLU A 255 -1.48 15.66 4.03
C GLU A 255 -2.22 17.02 4.01
N GLY A 256 -3.03 17.26 2.99
CA GLY A 256 -3.79 18.50 2.77
C GLY A 256 -2.98 19.64 2.17
N ARG A 257 -1.68 19.44 1.85
CA ARG A 257 -0.81 20.48 1.28
C ARG A 257 -0.48 20.20 -0.18
N TRP A 258 -0.63 21.24 -1.00
CA TRP A 258 -0.36 21.22 -2.43
C TRP A 258 0.97 21.86 -2.74
N THR A 259 1.79 21.21 -3.57
CA THR A 259 3.09 21.73 -3.98
C THR A 259 3.30 21.54 -5.47
N LEU A 260 3.76 22.58 -6.14
CA LEU A 260 4.09 22.55 -7.57
C LEU A 260 5.29 21.61 -7.81
N LEU A 261 5.09 20.60 -8.64
CA LEU A 261 6.14 19.69 -9.10
C LEU A 261 6.88 20.24 -10.33
N GLY A 262 6.20 21.05 -11.15
CA GLY A 262 6.72 21.62 -12.38
C GLY A 262 5.65 21.66 -13.47
N SER A 263 6.08 21.89 -14.70
CA SER A 263 5.23 21.77 -15.89
C SER A 263 5.75 20.64 -16.77
N THR A 264 4.85 19.90 -17.40
CA THR A 264 5.24 19.01 -18.50
C THR A 264 5.73 19.81 -19.70
N ASP A 265 6.62 19.20 -20.49
CA ASP A 265 7.18 19.80 -21.70
C ASP A 265 6.18 19.84 -22.87
N ALA A 266 6.65 20.25 -24.05
CA ALA A 266 5.83 20.28 -25.27
C ALA A 266 5.34 18.88 -25.70
N ASP A 267 6.04 17.82 -25.27
CA ASP A 267 5.68 16.42 -25.45
C ASP A 267 4.82 15.90 -24.27
N GLY A 268 4.34 16.81 -23.41
CA GLY A 268 3.46 16.52 -22.27
C GLY A 268 4.13 15.59 -21.26
N ALA A 269 5.45 15.45 -21.30
CA ALA A 269 6.19 14.61 -20.38
C ALA A 269 6.82 15.46 -19.27
N LEU A 270 6.86 14.91 -18.06
CA LEU A 270 7.73 15.38 -16.99
C LEU A 270 8.36 14.16 -16.34
N THR A 271 9.69 14.08 -16.42
CA THR A 271 10.44 13.08 -15.66
C THR A 271 10.81 13.68 -14.32
N LEU A 272 10.31 13.07 -13.24
CA LEU A 272 10.66 13.42 -11.88
C LEU A 272 11.45 12.29 -11.27
N ASP A 273 12.67 12.60 -10.86
CA ASP A 273 13.41 11.72 -9.96
C ASP A 273 12.93 12.00 -8.54
N VAL A 274 11.82 11.35 -8.18
CA VAL A 274 11.25 11.49 -6.85
C VAL A 274 11.91 10.52 -5.90
N ARG A 275 12.20 11.05 -4.72
CA ARG A 275 12.70 10.27 -3.60
C ARG A 275 11.51 9.85 -2.76
N ILE A 276 10.94 8.69 -3.07
CA ILE A 276 9.75 8.19 -2.38
C ILE A 276 10.17 7.49 -1.10
N ARG A 277 9.59 7.90 0.03
CA ARG A 277 9.64 7.11 1.28
C ARG A 277 8.68 5.95 1.11
N ARG A 278 9.15 4.70 1.25
CA ARG A 278 8.28 3.53 1.12
C ARG A 278 7.10 3.67 2.10
N TRP A 279 5.87 3.45 1.62
CA TRP A 279 4.58 3.69 2.29
C TRP A 279 4.03 5.14 2.28
N LEU A 280 4.38 5.95 1.27
CA LEU A 280 3.66 7.20 1.02
C LEU A 280 2.50 6.94 0.04
N THR A 281 1.26 7.13 0.48
CA THR A 281 0.15 7.38 -0.44
C THR A 281 0.23 8.83 -0.85
N PHE A 282 0.43 9.10 -2.14
CA PHE A 282 0.40 10.44 -2.69
C PHE A 282 -0.41 10.43 -3.97
N ALA A 283 -1.10 11.53 -4.23
CA ALA A 283 -1.79 11.74 -5.49
C ALA A 283 -1.10 12.87 -6.26
N VAL A 284 -0.86 12.62 -7.54
CA VAL A 284 -0.36 13.63 -8.48
C VAL A 284 -1.57 14.17 -9.23
N PHE A 285 -1.65 15.48 -9.33
CA PHE A 285 -2.73 16.20 -9.98
C PHE A 285 -2.18 17.04 -11.12
N ALA A 286 -2.83 16.96 -12.28
CA ALA A 286 -2.68 17.92 -13.34
C ALA A 286 -3.86 18.89 -13.27
N SER A 287 -3.59 20.16 -13.00
CA SER A 287 -4.62 21.19 -12.91
C SER A 287 -4.03 22.54 -13.23
N GLU A 288 -4.78 23.31 -14.00
CA GLU A 288 -4.46 24.68 -14.38
C GLU A 288 -5.03 25.69 -13.39
N ASP A 289 -5.87 25.24 -12.44
CA ASP A 289 -6.55 26.09 -11.47
C ASP A 289 -5.71 26.36 -10.23
N PHE A 290 -4.88 25.39 -9.84
CA PHE A 290 -3.97 25.56 -8.72
C PHE A 290 -2.92 26.61 -9.08
N GLY A 291 -2.75 27.62 -8.22
CA GLY A 291 -1.78 28.70 -8.43
C GLY A 291 -2.27 29.83 -9.34
N LEU A 292 -3.52 29.82 -9.80
CA LEU A 292 -4.10 30.98 -10.47
C LEU A 292 -4.27 32.14 -9.50
N ASP A 293 -3.90 33.33 -9.94
CA ASP A 293 -4.20 34.54 -9.20
C ASP A 293 -5.70 34.81 -9.34
N ARG A 294 -6.37 35.07 -8.22
CA ARG A 294 -7.71 35.65 -8.29
C ARG A 294 -7.56 37.14 -8.52
N LEU A 295 -8.48 37.71 -9.28
CA LEU A 295 -8.58 39.16 -9.38
C LEU A 295 -8.61 39.72 -7.96
N GLN A 296 -7.60 40.53 -7.61
CA GLN A 296 -7.45 41.05 -6.26
C GLN A 296 -8.61 42.00 -5.94
N GLU A 297 -8.80 42.32 -4.67
CA GLU A 297 -9.78 43.31 -4.25
C GLU A 297 -9.54 44.63 -5.03
N GLY A 298 -10.55 45.08 -5.78
CA GLY A 298 -10.43 46.19 -6.73
C GLY A 298 -10.08 45.84 -8.17
N PHE A 299 -10.00 44.55 -8.52
CA PHE A 299 -9.77 43.99 -9.87
C PHE A 299 -8.40 44.30 -10.47
N TYR A 300 -7.35 44.31 -9.64
CA TYR A 300 -5.97 44.46 -10.10
C TYR A 300 -5.39 43.13 -10.58
N PHE A 301 -4.56 43.21 -11.62
CA PHE A 301 -3.84 42.07 -12.19
C PHE A 301 -2.43 42.48 -12.63
N ALA A 302 -1.52 41.50 -12.66
CA ALA A 302 -0.14 41.66 -13.06
C ALA A 302 0.10 41.11 -14.48
N ALA A 303 1.03 41.72 -15.20
CA ALA A 303 1.42 41.26 -16.53
C ALA A 303 1.90 39.80 -16.51
N GLY A 304 1.46 39.02 -17.48
CA GLY A 304 1.85 37.63 -17.69
C GLY A 304 1.23 36.62 -16.73
N ARG A 305 0.40 37.04 -15.76
CA ARG A 305 -0.29 36.15 -14.81
C ARG A 305 -1.61 35.63 -15.38
N TYR A 306 -1.98 34.42 -14.96
CA TYR A 306 -3.23 33.78 -15.32
C TYR A 306 -4.29 33.98 -14.23
N TYR A 307 -5.50 34.29 -14.66
CA TYR A 307 -6.64 34.58 -13.80
C TYR A 307 -7.85 33.71 -14.17
N LEU A 308 -8.61 33.34 -13.15
CA LEU A 308 -9.95 32.79 -13.36
C LEU A 308 -10.96 33.91 -13.61
N PRO A 309 -11.78 33.79 -14.67
CA PRO A 309 -12.90 34.70 -14.85
C PRO A 309 -13.91 34.55 -13.70
N PRO A 310 -14.77 35.57 -13.46
CA PRO A 310 -15.83 35.51 -12.44
C PRO A 310 -16.87 34.40 -12.66
N THR A 311 -16.88 33.78 -13.85
CA THR A 311 -17.81 32.74 -14.28
C THR A 311 -17.01 31.57 -14.84
N ASP A 312 -17.33 30.34 -14.44
CA ASP A 312 -16.65 29.12 -14.91
C ASP A 312 -16.97 28.85 -16.40
N THR A 313 -16.18 29.48 -17.27
CA THR A 313 -16.35 29.42 -18.73
C THR A 313 -15.51 28.33 -19.39
N GLY A 314 -14.73 27.57 -18.61
CA GLY A 314 -13.76 26.60 -19.12
C GLY A 314 -12.52 27.24 -19.76
N TYR A 315 -12.21 28.50 -19.44
CA TYR A 315 -11.00 29.20 -19.90
C TYR A 315 -10.31 29.94 -18.75
N ILE A 316 -8.98 29.90 -18.74
CA ILE A 316 -8.12 30.79 -17.95
C ILE A 316 -7.64 31.94 -18.84
N TYR A 317 -7.34 33.10 -18.25
CA TYR A 317 -6.95 34.28 -19.01
C TYR A 317 -5.60 34.81 -18.57
N GLN A 318 -4.67 34.94 -19.52
CA GLN A 318 -3.39 35.59 -19.27
C GLN A 318 -3.50 37.08 -19.56
N ALA A 319 -3.16 37.93 -18.59
CA ALA A 319 -3.10 39.38 -18.79
C ALA A 319 -1.84 39.77 -19.57
N GLY A 320 -1.98 40.48 -20.69
CA GLY A 320 -0.83 40.94 -21.48
C GLY A 320 0.01 42.00 -20.78
N GLU A 321 -0.61 42.83 -19.94
CA GLU A 321 0.03 43.90 -19.17
C GLU A 321 -0.56 43.97 -17.75
N ALA A 322 0.10 44.70 -16.85
CA ALA A 322 -0.42 44.95 -15.51
C ALA A 322 -1.47 46.08 -15.58
N GLY A 323 -2.55 45.97 -14.79
CA GLY A 323 -3.63 46.94 -14.87
C GLY A 323 -4.80 46.66 -13.93
N ARG A 324 -5.93 47.30 -14.22
CA ARG A 324 -7.15 47.22 -13.42
C ARG A 324 -8.40 47.02 -14.29
N ALA A 325 -9.16 45.97 -14.00
CA ALA A 325 -10.37 45.62 -14.74
C ALA A 325 -11.61 46.22 -14.05
N LEU A 326 -12.02 47.40 -14.50
CA LEU A 326 -13.30 48.01 -14.11
C LEU A 326 -14.40 47.50 -15.04
N GLY A 327 -15.56 47.12 -14.48
CA GLY A 327 -16.77 46.83 -15.27
C GLY A 327 -16.84 45.44 -15.92
N LEU A 328 -16.39 44.40 -15.22
CA LEU A 328 -16.41 43.00 -15.73
C LEU A 328 -17.81 42.44 -16.03
N GLY A 329 -18.89 43.07 -15.53
CA GLY A 329 -20.25 42.56 -15.68
C GLY A 329 -20.81 42.54 -17.11
N ALA A 330 -20.17 43.23 -18.06
CA ALA A 330 -20.60 43.26 -19.47
C ALA A 330 -19.70 42.43 -20.41
N ILE A 331 -18.65 41.78 -19.89
CA ILE A 331 -17.66 41.08 -20.70
C ILE A 331 -18.03 39.60 -20.76
N THR A 332 -18.25 39.10 -21.97
CA THR A 332 -18.40 37.67 -22.23
C THR A 332 -17.02 37.03 -22.38
N PHE A 333 -16.60 36.30 -21.37
CA PHE A 333 -15.40 35.47 -21.42
C PHE A 333 -15.69 34.21 -22.26
N GLY A 334 -14.83 33.91 -23.23
CA GLY A 334 -14.86 32.69 -24.06
C GLY A 334 -13.52 32.41 -24.74
N SER A 335 -13.55 31.74 -25.90
CA SER A 335 -12.34 31.31 -26.63
C SER A 335 -11.55 32.41 -27.34
N SER A 336 -12.06 33.65 -27.37
CA SER A 336 -11.43 34.79 -28.04
C SER A 336 -10.75 35.73 -27.05
N PRO A 337 -9.61 36.37 -27.41
CA PRO A 337 -9.02 37.44 -26.60
C PRO A 337 -10.02 38.54 -26.29
N VAL A 338 -10.04 39.00 -25.04
CA VAL A 338 -10.89 40.10 -24.57
C VAL A 338 -10.03 41.25 -24.10
N THR A 339 -10.37 42.48 -24.49
CA THR A 339 -9.65 43.67 -24.03
C THR A 339 -10.50 44.41 -23.01
N VAL A 340 -9.96 44.57 -21.80
CA VAL A 340 -10.62 45.25 -20.68
C VAL A 340 -9.76 46.44 -20.29
N ASN A 341 -10.29 47.66 -20.47
CA ASN A 341 -9.59 48.90 -20.16
C ASN A 341 -8.16 49.00 -20.74
N GLY A 342 -8.00 48.57 -21.99
CA GLY A 342 -6.71 48.61 -22.69
C GLY A 342 -5.79 47.42 -22.41
N VAL A 343 -6.15 46.51 -21.49
CA VAL A 343 -5.39 45.28 -21.27
C VAL A 343 -6.05 44.12 -22.01
N THR A 344 -5.29 43.49 -22.90
CA THR A 344 -5.72 42.27 -23.59
C THR A 344 -5.48 41.05 -22.70
N PHE A 345 -6.55 40.29 -22.50
CA PHE A 345 -6.55 38.99 -21.85
C PHE A 345 -6.66 37.91 -22.92
N THR A 346 -5.62 37.08 -23.01
CA THR A 346 -5.60 35.97 -23.97
C THR A 346 -6.14 34.72 -23.29
N PRO A 347 -7.24 34.12 -23.79
CA PRO A 347 -7.77 32.88 -23.25
C PRO A 347 -6.84 31.71 -23.52
N SER A 348 -6.79 30.80 -22.56
CA SER A 348 -6.31 29.45 -22.74
C SER A 348 -7.39 28.49 -22.23
N PRO A 349 -7.68 27.37 -22.91
CA PRO A 349 -8.63 26.38 -22.39
C PRO A 349 -8.20 25.94 -20.98
N ALA A 350 -9.15 25.96 -20.04
CA ALA A 350 -8.98 25.42 -18.70
C ALA A 350 -9.51 24.00 -18.72
N TYR A 351 -8.63 23.01 -18.57
CA TYR A 351 -9.04 21.61 -18.52
C TYR A 351 -9.25 21.16 -17.08
N LYS A 352 -10.21 20.26 -16.89
CA LYS A 352 -10.54 19.72 -15.56
C LYS A 352 -9.30 19.18 -14.86
N THR A 353 -9.32 19.32 -13.54
CA THR A 353 -8.33 18.67 -12.67
C THR A 353 -8.40 17.17 -12.87
N VAL A 354 -7.27 16.54 -13.16
CA VAL A 354 -7.14 15.07 -13.27
C VAL A 354 -6.18 14.61 -12.21
N SER A 355 -6.58 13.60 -11.43
CA SER A 355 -5.74 12.95 -10.43
C SER A 355 -5.37 11.54 -10.87
N SER A 356 -4.21 11.06 -10.44
CA SER A 356 -3.94 9.63 -10.44
C SER A 356 -4.45 9.02 -9.14
N PRO A 357 -5.46 8.11 -9.15
CA PRO A 357 -5.89 7.41 -7.94
C PRO A 357 -4.95 6.25 -7.56
N ARG A 358 -3.74 6.17 -8.13
CA ARG A 358 -2.84 5.04 -7.89
C ARG A 358 -2.14 5.16 -6.54
N THR A 359 -2.59 4.35 -5.58
CA THR A 359 -1.75 3.90 -4.46
C THR A 359 -0.62 3.05 -5.04
N THR A 360 0.59 3.60 -5.16
CA THR A 360 1.72 2.86 -5.74
C THR A 360 2.17 1.75 -4.78
N ARG A 361 1.68 0.53 -5.00
CA ARG A 361 2.24 -0.68 -4.40
C ARG A 361 3.46 -1.07 -5.25
N LEU A 362 4.65 -0.87 -4.70
CA LEU A 362 5.94 -1.19 -5.35
C LEU A 362 6.05 -2.69 -5.62
N THR A 363 5.73 -3.14 -6.84
CA THR A 363 5.99 -4.51 -7.31
C THR A 363 6.80 -4.63 -8.61
N GLY A 364 7.48 -3.58 -9.09
CA GLY A 364 8.59 -3.81 -10.04
C GLY A 364 9.01 -2.63 -10.92
N GLY A 365 10.27 -2.21 -10.80
CA GLY A 365 10.97 -1.37 -11.77
C GLY A 365 11.56 -0.06 -11.23
N ALA A 366 12.73 0.34 -11.73
CA ALA A 366 13.42 1.60 -11.42
C ALA A 366 12.69 2.86 -11.96
N GLN A 367 11.68 2.66 -12.81
CA GLN A 367 10.91 3.69 -13.48
C GLN A 367 9.42 3.33 -13.45
N GLN A 368 8.55 4.31 -13.20
CA GLN A 368 7.10 4.14 -13.29
C GLN A 368 6.50 5.18 -14.22
N PHE A 369 5.51 4.76 -15.01
CA PHE A 369 4.79 5.62 -15.95
C PHE A 369 3.41 5.95 -15.40
N ILE A 370 3.08 7.23 -15.31
CA ILE A 370 1.78 7.74 -14.91
C ILE A 370 1.25 8.63 -16.02
N THR A 371 0.14 8.25 -16.63
CA THR A 371 -0.54 9.06 -17.64
C THR A 371 -1.75 9.74 -17.02
N LEU A 372 -1.83 11.06 -17.12
CA LEU A 372 -2.93 11.92 -16.72
C LEU A 372 -3.59 12.45 -17.99
N ASP A 373 -4.69 11.83 -18.42
CA ASP A 373 -5.40 12.20 -19.65
C ASP A 373 -6.77 12.79 -19.31
N THR A 374 -7.08 13.98 -19.84
CA THR A 374 -8.43 14.55 -19.75
C THR A 374 -9.37 14.01 -20.83
N ALA A 375 -8.91 13.09 -21.68
CA ALA A 375 -9.74 12.43 -22.69
C ALA A 375 -11.00 11.83 -22.09
N SER A 376 -12.14 12.42 -22.41
CA SER A 376 -13.41 11.77 -22.17
C SER A 376 -13.53 10.55 -23.09
N GLY A 377 -13.25 9.35 -22.55
CA GLY A 377 -13.79 8.09 -23.07
C GLY A 377 -12.81 6.93 -23.24
N SER A 378 -12.46 6.24 -22.15
CA SER A 378 -12.37 4.76 -22.09
C SER A 378 -11.92 4.20 -20.73
N GLY A 379 -12.02 4.98 -19.66
CA GLY A 379 -12.53 4.44 -18.39
C GLY A 379 -14.01 4.80 -18.27
N GLY A 380 -14.85 4.21 -19.13
CA GLY A 380 -16.32 4.32 -19.11
C GLY A 380 -16.91 5.70 -18.79
N GLY A 381 -17.17 6.51 -19.81
CA GLY A 381 -18.23 7.51 -19.73
C GLY A 381 -19.59 6.80 -19.64
N GLY A 382 -19.97 6.39 -18.44
CA GLY A 382 -21.38 6.50 -18.05
C GLY A 382 -21.64 7.93 -17.57
N PRO A 383 -22.88 8.29 -17.19
CA PRO A 383 -23.17 9.56 -16.54
C PRO A 383 -22.22 9.78 -15.34
N VAL A 384 -22.18 10.98 -14.74
CA VAL A 384 -21.71 11.08 -13.35
C VAL A 384 -22.51 10.03 -12.59
N LEU A 385 -21.86 8.91 -12.27
CA LEU A 385 -22.52 7.82 -11.58
C LEU A 385 -22.60 8.36 -10.15
N GLU A 386 -23.74 8.94 -9.78
CA GLU A 386 -24.04 9.13 -8.37
C GLU A 386 -24.21 7.73 -7.78
N GLY A 387 -23.52 7.45 -6.69
CA GLY A 387 -23.56 6.14 -6.05
C GLY A 387 -22.66 6.08 -4.84
N ASP A 388 -23.03 5.19 -3.93
CA ASP A 388 -22.24 4.92 -2.73
C ASP A 388 -21.37 3.68 -2.95
N PRO A 389 -20.25 3.54 -2.23
CA PRO A 389 -19.45 2.32 -2.24
C PRO A 389 -20.31 1.11 -1.87
N ALA A 390 -20.18 0.03 -2.64
CA ALA A 390 -20.96 -1.19 -2.45
C ALA A 390 -20.18 -2.43 -2.89
N PHE A 391 -20.64 -3.60 -2.46
CA PHE A 391 -20.10 -4.90 -2.88
C PHE A 391 -21.19 -5.89 -3.27
N LEU A 392 -20.85 -6.80 -4.18
CA LEU A 392 -21.66 -7.97 -4.53
C LEU A 392 -20.88 -9.24 -4.21
N ASP A 393 -21.45 -10.06 -3.33
CA ASP A 393 -20.98 -11.42 -3.08
C ASP A 393 -21.82 -12.42 -3.85
N GLY A 394 -21.19 -13.49 -4.32
CA GLY A 394 -21.90 -14.61 -4.92
C GLY A 394 -21.02 -15.85 -5.00
N VAL A 395 -21.61 -16.94 -5.50
CA VAL A 395 -20.92 -18.21 -5.75
C VAL A 395 -21.16 -18.59 -7.20
N VAL A 396 -20.09 -18.96 -7.89
CA VAL A 396 -20.15 -19.56 -9.22
C VAL A 396 -20.09 -21.07 -9.06
N GLU A 397 -21.15 -21.73 -9.49
CA GLU A 397 -21.26 -23.18 -9.50
C GLU A 397 -21.30 -23.69 -10.93
N GLU A 398 -20.63 -24.81 -11.17
CA GLU A 398 -20.77 -25.60 -12.37
C GLU A 398 -21.71 -26.78 -12.12
N ILE A 399 -22.51 -27.13 -13.14
CA ILE A 399 -23.35 -28.33 -13.13
C ILE A 399 -22.79 -29.27 -14.20
N HIS A 400 -22.24 -30.41 -13.76
CA HIS A 400 -21.69 -31.38 -14.70
C HIS A 400 -22.78 -31.88 -15.66
N PRO A 401 -22.62 -31.72 -16.98
CA PRO A 401 -23.71 -31.91 -17.95
C PRO A 401 -24.25 -33.34 -17.99
N MET A 402 -23.42 -34.34 -17.64
CA MET A 402 -23.83 -35.75 -17.63
C MET A 402 -24.25 -36.26 -16.26
N LEU A 403 -23.72 -35.70 -15.18
CA LEU A 403 -23.93 -36.23 -13.82
C LEU A 403 -24.96 -35.43 -13.04
N GLY A 404 -25.23 -34.20 -13.46
CA GLY A 404 -26.04 -33.25 -12.69
C GLY A 404 -25.40 -32.83 -11.36
N THR A 405 -24.15 -33.19 -11.11
CA THR A 405 -23.44 -32.81 -9.89
C THR A 405 -23.10 -31.34 -9.94
N VAL A 406 -23.46 -30.62 -8.87
CA VAL A 406 -23.13 -29.21 -8.66
C VAL A 406 -21.79 -29.14 -7.94
N GLN A 407 -20.86 -28.36 -8.48
CA GLN A 407 -19.54 -28.13 -7.87
C GLN A 407 -19.16 -26.66 -7.95
N PRO A 408 -18.35 -26.14 -7.02
CA PRO A 408 -17.84 -24.78 -7.12
C PRO A 408 -16.89 -24.64 -8.32
N LEU A 409 -17.10 -23.61 -9.15
CA LEU A 409 -16.21 -23.30 -10.26
C LEU A 409 -15.18 -22.27 -9.81
N ALA A 410 -13.93 -22.71 -9.65
CA ALA A 410 -12.80 -21.87 -9.27
C ALA A 410 -12.19 -21.13 -10.47
N ASN A 411 -11.67 -19.92 -10.24
CA ASN A 411 -11.03 -19.05 -11.24
C ASN A 411 -11.93 -18.64 -12.42
N ALA A 412 -13.26 -18.65 -12.24
CA ALA A 412 -14.17 -18.03 -13.20
C ALA A 412 -14.06 -16.50 -13.09
N GLU A 413 -13.96 -15.81 -14.22
CA GLU A 413 -14.04 -14.35 -14.25
C GLU A 413 -15.51 -13.95 -14.17
N VAL A 414 -15.86 -13.20 -13.13
CA VAL A 414 -17.18 -12.64 -12.92
C VAL A 414 -17.14 -11.15 -13.24
N VAL A 415 -17.95 -10.72 -14.20
CA VAL A 415 -18.12 -9.32 -14.58
C VAL A 415 -19.50 -8.86 -14.14
N VAL A 416 -19.59 -7.72 -13.46
CA VAL A 416 -20.84 -7.21 -12.91
C VAL A 416 -21.19 -5.89 -13.60
N VAL A 417 -22.46 -5.76 -14.01
CA VAL A 417 -23.00 -4.55 -14.62
C VAL A 417 -24.29 -4.13 -13.93
N GLU A 418 -24.52 -2.84 -13.81
CA GLU A 418 -25.74 -2.25 -13.27
C GLU A 418 -26.59 -1.70 -14.43
N LEU A 419 -27.86 -2.08 -14.49
CA LEU A 419 -28.89 -1.42 -15.27
C LEU A 419 -29.46 -0.26 -14.45
N ARG A 420 -29.20 0.95 -14.94
CA ARG A 420 -29.61 2.22 -14.34
C ARG A 420 -31.07 2.54 -14.63
N ALA A 421 -31.62 3.50 -13.87
CA ALA A 421 -32.96 4.02 -14.10
C ALA A 421 -33.16 4.62 -15.50
N ASP A 422 -32.09 5.15 -16.12
CA ASP A 422 -32.09 5.68 -17.49
C ASP A 422 -31.93 4.59 -18.57
N GLN A 423 -32.01 3.31 -18.20
CA GLN A 423 -31.82 2.13 -19.06
C GLN A 423 -30.39 1.97 -19.62
N SER A 424 -29.41 2.71 -19.10
CA SER A 424 -28.00 2.50 -19.43
C SER A 424 -27.38 1.38 -18.59
N TYR A 425 -26.40 0.67 -19.16
CA TYR A 425 -25.60 -0.31 -18.43
C TYR A 425 -24.28 0.32 -17.99
N ALA A 426 -23.96 0.23 -16.70
CA ALA A 426 -22.72 0.70 -16.10
C ALA A 426 -21.89 -0.48 -15.56
N PRO A 427 -20.60 -0.61 -15.93
CA PRO A 427 -19.75 -1.66 -15.40
C PRO A 427 -19.44 -1.40 -13.92
N MET A 428 -19.73 -2.36 -13.05
CA MET A 428 -19.53 -2.25 -11.60
C MET A 428 -18.19 -2.84 -11.15
N GLY A 429 -17.62 -3.76 -11.92
CA GLY A 429 -16.30 -4.32 -11.63
C GLY A 429 -16.19 -5.77 -12.08
N ARG A 430 -15.09 -6.40 -11.67
CA ARG A 430 -14.83 -7.82 -11.93
C ARG A 430 -14.09 -8.48 -10.78
N ALA A 431 -14.27 -9.79 -10.65
CA ALA A 431 -13.57 -10.63 -9.69
C ALA A 431 -13.29 -12.02 -10.28
N LEU A 432 -12.36 -12.74 -9.66
CA LEU A 432 -12.19 -14.17 -9.90
C LEU A 432 -12.83 -14.94 -8.75
N SER A 433 -13.54 -16.03 -9.06
CA SER A 433 -14.03 -16.94 -8.03
C SER A 433 -12.88 -17.72 -7.36
N ASN A 434 -12.99 -17.94 -6.05
CA ASN A 434 -12.01 -18.70 -5.27
C ASN A 434 -12.21 -20.22 -5.41
N LEU A 435 -11.47 -21.03 -4.63
CA LEU A 435 -11.58 -22.50 -4.66
C LEU A 435 -12.96 -23.04 -4.25
N LEU A 436 -13.78 -22.22 -3.60
CA LEU A 436 -15.16 -22.52 -3.21
C LEU A 436 -16.18 -21.89 -4.17
N GLY A 437 -15.73 -21.34 -5.31
CA GLY A 437 -16.59 -20.65 -6.27
C GLY A 437 -17.03 -19.26 -5.82
N GLU A 438 -16.65 -18.82 -4.62
CA GLU A 438 -17.08 -17.53 -4.08
C GLU A 438 -16.34 -16.39 -4.75
N PHE A 439 -17.04 -15.30 -5.02
CA PHE A 439 -16.46 -14.06 -5.53
C PHE A 439 -17.02 -12.87 -4.77
N ARG A 440 -16.23 -11.78 -4.73
CA ARG A 440 -16.67 -10.46 -4.28
C ARG A 440 -16.27 -9.42 -5.32
N VAL A 441 -17.23 -8.65 -5.81
CA VAL A 441 -16.99 -7.44 -6.62
C VAL A 441 -17.28 -6.21 -5.78
N GLU A 442 -16.29 -5.34 -5.62
CA GLU A 442 -16.42 -4.05 -4.93
C GLU A 442 -16.45 -2.92 -5.96
N THR A 443 -17.30 -1.93 -5.74
CA THR A 443 -17.39 -0.70 -6.52
C THR A 443 -17.46 0.50 -5.58
N GLU A 444 -16.84 1.60 -5.96
CA GLU A 444 -17.01 2.87 -5.26
C GLU A 444 -18.31 3.57 -5.65
N VAL A 445 -18.98 3.11 -6.71
CA VAL A 445 -20.05 3.85 -7.37
C VAL A 445 -21.21 2.95 -7.80
N TYR A 446 -22.08 2.63 -6.84
CA TYR A 446 -23.32 1.88 -7.08
C TYR A 446 -24.54 2.81 -6.99
N GLY A 447 -25.28 2.95 -8.09
CA GLY A 447 -26.42 3.86 -8.22
C GLY A 447 -27.76 3.30 -7.74
N GLY A 448 -27.78 2.12 -7.10
CA GLY A 448 -29.01 1.47 -6.62
C GLY A 448 -29.84 0.75 -7.70
N GLY A 449 -29.35 0.67 -8.93
CA GLY A 449 -29.98 0.00 -10.07
C GLY A 449 -29.99 -1.53 -9.95
N ASP A 450 -30.57 -2.20 -10.94
CA ASP A 450 -30.60 -3.66 -10.99
C ASP A 450 -29.28 -4.21 -11.50
N VAL A 451 -28.73 -5.22 -10.85
CA VAL A 451 -27.39 -5.73 -11.17
C VAL A 451 -27.45 -7.08 -11.86
N PHE A 452 -26.60 -7.25 -12.86
CA PHE A 452 -26.41 -8.50 -13.59
C PHE A 452 -24.95 -8.93 -13.48
N ALA A 453 -24.74 -10.15 -13.02
CA ALA A 453 -23.42 -10.78 -12.93
C ALA A 453 -23.26 -11.80 -14.07
N PHE A 454 -22.14 -11.74 -14.77
CA PHE A 454 -21.78 -12.63 -15.86
C PHE A 454 -20.53 -13.43 -15.46
N ALA A 455 -20.66 -14.74 -15.32
CA ALA A 455 -19.54 -15.63 -15.03
C ALA A 455 -19.04 -16.28 -16.33
N VAL A 456 -17.73 -16.20 -16.56
CA VAL A 456 -17.04 -16.78 -17.73
C VAL A 456 -15.94 -17.71 -17.24
N ASP A 457 -15.98 -18.97 -17.69
CA ASP A 457 -14.92 -19.94 -17.42
C ASP A 457 -13.67 -19.65 -18.27
N PHE A 458 -12.49 -20.01 -17.77
CA PHE A 458 -11.25 -19.85 -18.49
C PHE A 458 -11.12 -20.91 -19.61
N PRO A 459 -11.07 -20.52 -20.90
CA PRO A 459 -11.07 -21.47 -22.01
C PRO A 459 -9.74 -22.21 -22.20
N GLY A 460 -8.72 -21.92 -21.40
CA GLY A 460 -7.40 -22.52 -21.59
C GLY A 460 -6.65 -21.98 -22.81
N LEU A 461 -5.40 -22.42 -22.95
CA LEU A 461 -4.55 -22.12 -24.09
C LEU A 461 -4.93 -23.01 -25.28
N VAL A 462 -4.87 -22.46 -26.50
CA VAL A 462 -4.99 -23.29 -27.71
C VAL A 462 -3.80 -24.25 -27.77
N TRP A 463 -4.06 -25.54 -28.01
CA TRP A 463 -3.01 -26.53 -28.19
C TRP A 463 -2.03 -26.12 -29.29
N GLN A 464 -0.74 -26.34 -29.05
CA GLN A 464 0.34 -26.11 -29.99
C GLN A 464 1.33 -27.29 -29.93
N ALA A 465 1.87 -27.69 -31.09
CA ALA A 465 2.85 -28.77 -31.16
C ALA A 465 4.11 -28.44 -30.36
N GLY A 466 4.61 -29.40 -29.58
CA GLY A 466 5.83 -29.25 -28.79
C GLY A 466 5.75 -28.25 -27.62
N ALA A 467 4.58 -27.71 -27.29
CA ALA A 467 4.41 -26.79 -26.17
C ALA A 467 4.70 -27.46 -24.82
N GLU A 468 5.41 -26.77 -23.93
CA GLU A 468 5.56 -27.20 -22.54
C GLU A 468 4.24 -27.00 -21.79
N LEU A 469 3.78 -28.06 -21.12
CA LEU A 469 2.53 -28.12 -20.40
C LEU A 469 2.81 -28.38 -18.92
N GLY A 470 2.69 -27.32 -18.11
CA GLY A 470 2.85 -27.38 -16.66
C GLY A 470 1.64 -28.02 -15.97
N LEU A 471 1.84 -28.54 -14.76
CA LEU A 471 0.77 -29.04 -13.90
C LEU A 471 -0.27 -27.93 -13.65
N GLY A 472 -1.56 -28.24 -13.82
CA GLY A 472 -2.68 -27.31 -13.68
C GLY A 472 -2.95 -26.42 -14.90
N ALA A 473 -2.12 -26.49 -15.95
CA ALA A 473 -2.39 -25.76 -17.18
C ALA A 473 -3.66 -26.30 -17.85
N ARG A 474 -4.54 -25.40 -18.35
CA ARG A 474 -5.69 -25.78 -19.17
C ARG A 474 -5.36 -25.59 -20.64
N VAL A 475 -5.57 -26.61 -21.44
CA VAL A 475 -5.37 -26.63 -22.88
C VAL A 475 -6.69 -26.95 -23.57
N ARG A 476 -6.93 -26.40 -24.74
CA ARG A 476 -8.09 -26.75 -25.58
C ARG A 476 -7.68 -27.04 -27.02
N PRO A 477 -8.47 -27.83 -27.75
CA PRO A 477 -8.30 -27.98 -29.19
C PRO A 477 -8.38 -26.63 -29.93
N PRO A 478 -7.70 -26.49 -31.09
CA PRO A 478 -7.91 -25.39 -32.03
C PRO A 478 -9.37 -25.30 -32.49
N VAL A 479 -10.02 -26.46 -32.72
CA VAL A 479 -11.46 -26.57 -33.01
C VAL A 479 -12.19 -26.95 -31.72
N ASN A 480 -12.96 -26.02 -31.16
CA ASN A 480 -13.64 -26.24 -29.88
C ASN A 480 -14.58 -27.46 -29.95
N ASN A 481 -14.42 -28.40 -29.02
CA ASN A 481 -15.22 -29.61 -28.89
C ASN A 481 -16.10 -29.62 -27.62
N GLY A 482 -16.16 -28.51 -26.88
CA GLY A 482 -16.92 -28.38 -25.64
C GLY A 482 -16.15 -28.78 -24.37
N TYR A 483 -14.86 -29.09 -24.47
CA TYR A 483 -14.02 -29.47 -23.33
C TYR A 483 -12.73 -28.65 -23.26
N VAL A 484 -12.25 -28.47 -22.04
CA VAL A 484 -10.89 -28.04 -21.69
C VAL A 484 -10.17 -29.18 -20.99
N TYR A 485 -8.85 -29.25 -21.16
CA TYR A 485 -8.03 -30.35 -20.67
C TYR A 485 -7.04 -29.81 -19.65
N GLU A 486 -7.25 -30.14 -18.39
CA GLU A 486 -6.41 -29.70 -17.28
C GLU A 486 -5.27 -30.70 -17.05
N VAL A 487 -4.03 -30.22 -17.15
CA VAL A 487 -2.83 -31.05 -17.05
C VAL A 487 -2.65 -31.54 -15.61
N VAL A 488 -2.68 -32.85 -15.42
CA VAL A 488 -2.50 -33.54 -14.12
C VAL A 488 -1.10 -34.16 -13.98
N VAL A 489 -0.37 -34.31 -15.09
CA VAL A 489 1.05 -34.65 -15.11
C VAL A 489 1.74 -33.76 -16.13
N ALA A 490 2.68 -32.94 -15.67
CA ALA A 490 3.43 -32.02 -16.52
C ALA A 490 4.25 -32.78 -17.59
N GLY A 491 4.45 -32.14 -18.74
CA GLY A 491 5.21 -32.71 -19.86
C GLY A 491 5.22 -31.77 -21.05
N THR A 492 5.44 -32.33 -22.23
CA THR A 492 5.46 -31.60 -23.50
C THR A 492 4.40 -32.16 -24.44
N ALA A 493 3.65 -31.27 -25.10
CA ALA A 493 2.71 -31.63 -26.15
C ALA A 493 3.41 -32.38 -27.29
N GLY A 494 2.68 -33.30 -27.94
CA GLY A 494 3.21 -34.06 -29.08
C GLY A 494 3.55 -33.17 -30.27
N SER A 495 4.24 -33.76 -31.25
CA SER A 495 4.45 -33.12 -32.56
C SER A 495 3.16 -33.07 -33.40
N GLU A 496 2.19 -33.92 -33.08
CA GLU A 496 0.86 -33.99 -33.71
C GLU A 496 -0.23 -33.76 -32.68
N GLU A 497 -1.36 -33.22 -33.13
CA GLU A 497 -2.52 -32.97 -32.28
C GLU A 497 -3.10 -34.30 -31.77
N PRO A 498 -3.34 -34.46 -30.46
CA PRO A 498 -3.92 -35.69 -29.95
C PRO A 498 -5.37 -35.83 -30.42
N GLN A 499 -5.87 -37.07 -30.44
CA GLN A 499 -7.31 -37.29 -30.50
C GLN A 499 -7.93 -36.88 -29.16
N TRP A 500 -8.71 -35.81 -29.17
CA TRP A 500 -9.40 -35.30 -28.00
C TRP A 500 -10.51 -36.24 -27.53
N TRP A 501 -10.60 -36.46 -26.22
CA TRP A 501 -11.59 -37.32 -25.58
C TRP A 501 -12.60 -36.50 -24.76
N ALA A 502 -13.81 -37.02 -24.61
CA ALA A 502 -14.82 -36.41 -23.74
C ALA A 502 -14.61 -36.82 -22.29
N ASP A 503 -15.15 -36.03 -21.36
CA ASP A 503 -15.33 -36.49 -19.98
C ASP A 503 -16.45 -37.52 -19.92
N GLU A 504 -16.18 -38.68 -19.31
CA GLU A 504 -17.15 -39.76 -19.07
C GLU A 504 -17.71 -39.75 -17.64
N GLY A 505 -17.52 -38.65 -16.90
CA GLY A 505 -18.16 -38.40 -15.61
C GLY A 505 -17.23 -38.45 -14.39
N ASP A 506 -15.92 -38.48 -14.58
CA ASP A 506 -14.95 -38.26 -13.48
C ASP A 506 -13.63 -37.71 -14.02
N GLY A 507 -13.72 -36.80 -14.99
CA GLY A 507 -12.65 -36.30 -15.84
C GLY A 507 -11.69 -37.39 -16.29
N THR A 508 -12.14 -38.06 -17.35
CA THR A 508 -11.34 -38.99 -18.13
C THR A 508 -9.95 -38.40 -18.40
N GLU A 509 -8.92 -39.15 -18.03
CA GLU A 509 -7.53 -38.76 -18.29
C GLU A 509 -7.03 -39.33 -19.61
N GLY A 510 -6.18 -38.56 -20.30
CA GLY A 510 -5.53 -38.97 -21.54
C GLY A 510 -4.22 -38.21 -21.76
N TYR A 511 -3.47 -38.63 -22.78
CA TYR A 511 -2.15 -38.08 -23.07
C TYR A 511 -2.22 -36.93 -24.10
N ILE A 512 -1.47 -35.87 -23.84
CA ILE A 512 -1.19 -34.78 -24.77
C ILE A 512 0.33 -34.79 -24.98
N GLY A 513 0.81 -35.65 -25.88
CA GLY A 513 2.23 -35.96 -26.00
C GLY A 513 2.74 -36.75 -24.79
N THR A 514 3.67 -36.15 -24.05
CA THR A 514 4.20 -36.72 -22.80
C THR A 514 3.48 -36.22 -21.55
N ALA A 515 2.67 -35.16 -21.66
CA ALA A 515 1.82 -34.67 -20.59
C ALA A 515 0.55 -35.54 -20.47
N ARG A 516 -0.03 -35.60 -19.26
CA ARG A 516 -1.33 -36.23 -19.02
C ARG A 516 -2.32 -35.19 -18.53
N ALA A 517 -3.52 -35.19 -19.08
CA ALA A 517 -4.56 -34.21 -18.76
C ALA A 517 -5.90 -34.88 -18.47
N LYS A 518 -6.69 -34.24 -17.62
CA LYS A 518 -8.07 -34.59 -17.24
C LYS A 518 -9.03 -33.73 -18.08
N ALA A 519 -9.94 -34.36 -18.82
CA ALA A 519 -10.98 -33.64 -19.55
C ALA A 519 -11.96 -32.99 -18.56
N LYS A 520 -12.36 -31.75 -18.84
CA LYS A 520 -13.37 -31.01 -18.10
C LYS A 520 -14.31 -30.30 -19.08
N PRO A 521 -15.63 -30.34 -18.88
CA PRO A 521 -16.55 -29.56 -19.70
C PRO A 521 -16.18 -28.07 -19.68
N TYR A 522 -16.18 -27.42 -20.84
CA TYR A 522 -16.07 -25.97 -20.92
C TYR A 522 -17.45 -25.34 -20.77
N TYR A 523 -17.65 -24.57 -19.70
CA TYR A 523 -18.95 -24.00 -19.40
C TYR A 523 -19.19 -22.72 -20.19
N GLN A 524 -20.39 -22.60 -20.76
CA GLN A 524 -20.81 -21.38 -21.45
C GLN A 524 -20.95 -20.23 -20.44
N PRO A 525 -20.68 -18.97 -20.84
CA PRO A 525 -20.95 -17.82 -20.00
C PRO A 525 -22.38 -17.84 -19.46
N GLN A 526 -22.51 -17.74 -18.14
CA GLN A 526 -23.81 -17.66 -17.46
C GLN A 526 -24.04 -16.25 -16.96
N ALA A 527 -25.29 -15.79 -17.05
CA ALA A 527 -25.71 -14.50 -16.53
C ALA A 527 -26.75 -14.70 -15.41
N HIS A 528 -26.63 -13.94 -14.33
CA HIS A 528 -27.57 -13.95 -13.23
C HIS A 528 -27.97 -12.51 -12.87
N GLY A 529 -29.29 -12.27 -12.79
CA GLY A 529 -29.88 -11.02 -12.35
C GLY A 529 -31.41 -11.03 -12.53
N PRO A 530 -32.12 -10.01 -12.03
CA PRO A 530 -31.58 -8.83 -11.36
C PRO A 530 -31.17 -9.10 -9.89
N LEU A 531 -30.03 -8.54 -9.50
CA LEU A 531 -29.45 -8.58 -8.15
C LEU A 531 -29.37 -7.15 -7.56
N LYS A 532 -28.98 -7.05 -6.28
CA LYS A 532 -28.65 -5.78 -5.61
C LYS A 532 -27.29 -5.89 -4.92
N MET A 533 -26.48 -4.82 -4.97
CA MET A 533 -25.25 -4.73 -4.19
C MET A 533 -25.56 -4.28 -2.75
N THR A 534 -24.68 -4.65 -1.83
CA THR A 534 -24.72 -4.24 -0.43
C THR A 534 -23.82 -3.02 -0.24
N PHE A 535 -24.35 -1.92 0.31
CA PHE A 535 -23.55 -0.73 0.59
C PHE A 535 -22.47 -1.01 1.65
N VAL A 536 -21.28 -0.46 1.43
CA VAL A 536 -20.21 -0.46 2.44
C VAL A 536 -20.63 0.53 3.52
N THR A 537 -20.89 0.02 4.71
CA THR A 537 -21.20 0.90 5.85
C THR A 537 -19.90 1.61 6.27
N PRO A 538 -19.91 2.95 6.44
CA PRO A 538 -18.73 3.70 6.87
C PRO A 538 -18.22 3.31 8.26
#